data_AF-A0A5C5UXH5-F1
#
_entry.id   AF-A0A5C5UXH5-F1
#
_cell.length_a   1.000
_cell.length_b   1.000
_cell.length_c   1.000
_cell.angle_alpha   90.00
_cell.angle_beta   90.00
_cell.angle_gamma   90.00
#
_symmetry.space_group_name_H-M   'P 1'
#
loop_
_entity.id
_entity.type
_entity.pdbx_description
1 polymer ?
#
loop_
_entity_poly.entity_id
_entity_poly.type
_entity_poly.pdbx_seq_one_letter_code
_entity_poly.pdbx_strand_id
1 'polypeptide(L)'
;MPTGYTDGVQSGKITEFNEYAILCARAFGATIMMRDDPLDAEIPEFEPSTFYRDKLEQATKELAEFESMTSEQRRTMHEQEHAEKVATAETYISERNEQRQRYEAMLEKAKAFTPPTAEHEGLAKFMVEQLEQSIEHDCGSDYWENEKVKTPFDEWEKQRLESLRDKIGRYAGEWQGEQTRTEGRNRWVRELRKELETGETLSV
;
A
#
# COMPACT_ATOMS: atom_id res chain seq x y z
N MET A 1 22.87 -31.44 -0.59
CA MET A 1 23.55 -30.14 -0.40
C MET A 1 23.08 -29.58 0.93
N PRO A 2 23.98 -29.16 1.83
CA PRO A 2 23.57 -28.48 3.06
C PRO A 2 22.81 -27.20 2.73
N THR A 3 21.81 -26.86 3.55
CA THR A 3 21.17 -25.53 3.52
C THR A 3 22.11 -24.51 4.16
N GLY A 4 21.86 -23.22 3.92
CA GLY A 4 22.60 -22.13 4.60
C GLY A 4 22.58 -22.22 6.13
N TYR A 5 21.57 -22.87 6.72
CA TYR A 5 21.48 -23.10 8.17
C TYR A 5 22.31 -24.30 8.64
N THR A 6 22.50 -25.32 7.80
CA THR A 6 23.19 -26.57 8.17
C THR A 6 24.65 -26.63 7.70
N ASP A 7 25.09 -25.75 6.80
CA ASP A 7 26.44 -25.74 6.24
C ASP A 7 27.52 -25.53 7.31
N GLY A 8 27.25 -24.65 8.28
CA GLY A 8 28.13 -24.42 9.43
C GLY A 8 28.31 -25.67 10.31
N VAL A 9 27.24 -26.44 10.52
CA VAL A 9 27.29 -27.69 11.28
C VAL A 9 28.06 -28.77 10.50
N GLN A 10 27.78 -28.90 9.20
CA GLN A 10 28.45 -29.88 8.34
C GLN A 10 29.95 -29.61 8.22
N SER A 11 30.36 -28.34 8.13
CA SER A 11 31.76 -27.93 8.02
C SER A 11 32.52 -27.96 9.35
N GLY A 12 31.82 -28.15 10.48
CA GLY A 12 32.40 -28.05 11.82
C GLY A 12 32.70 -26.62 12.26
N LYS A 13 32.20 -25.60 11.52
CA LYS A 13 32.29 -24.19 11.92
C LYS A 13 31.36 -23.87 13.10
N ILE A 14 30.20 -24.52 13.16
CA ILE A 14 29.24 -24.43 14.27
C ILE A 14 29.26 -25.77 14.99
N THR A 15 29.68 -25.75 16.25
CA THR A 15 29.76 -26.96 17.08
C THR A 15 28.85 -26.88 18.31
N GLU A 16 28.47 -25.67 18.72
CA GLU A 16 27.57 -25.43 19.83
C GLU A 16 26.10 -25.38 19.40
N PHE A 17 25.23 -26.03 20.17
CA PHE A 17 23.79 -26.04 19.87
C PHE A 17 23.19 -24.63 19.94
N ASN A 18 23.67 -23.80 20.86
CA ASN A 18 23.20 -22.44 21.05
C ASN A 18 23.43 -21.59 19.80
N GLU A 19 24.61 -21.69 19.19
CA GLU A 19 24.94 -21.01 17.93
C GLU A 19 24.03 -21.49 16.78
N TYR A 20 23.78 -22.80 16.69
CA TYR A 20 22.88 -23.35 15.68
C TYR A 20 21.41 -22.92 15.86
N ALA A 21 20.92 -22.87 17.10
CA ALA A 21 19.56 -22.45 17.42
C ALA A 21 19.34 -20.96 17.08
N ILE A 22 20.30 -20.09 17.39
CA ILE A 22 20.25 -18.65 17.02
C ILE A 22 20.32 -18.47 15.50
N LEU A 23 21.14 -19.25 14.80
CA LEU A 23 21.17 -19.22 13.33
C LEU A 23 19.81 -19.61 12.73
N CYS A 24 19.15 -20.65 13.26
CA CYS A 24 17.82 -21.06 12.81
C CYS A 24 16.73 -20.02 13.17
N ALA A 25 16.88 -19.29 14.28
CA ALA A 25 15.96 -18.25 14.69
C ALA A 25 15.77 -17.17 13.60
N ARG A 26 16.79 -16.95 12.74
CA ARG A 26 16.75 -16.03 11.59
C ARG A 26 15.66 -16.37 10.56
N ALA A 27 15.17 -17.60 10.53
CA ALA A 27 14.10 -18.03 9.64
C ALA A 27 12.69 -17.67 10.15
N PHE A 28 12.56 -17.20 11.40
CA PHE A 28 11.27 -16.97 12.03
C PHE A 28 10.80 -15.52 11.91
N GLY A 29 9.48 -15.32 11.92
CA GLY A 29 8.87 -13.98 11.75
C GLY A 29 9.29 -12.95 12.80
N ALA A 30 9.84 -13.38 13.94
CA ALA A 30 10.39 -12.50 14.96
C ALA A 30 11.61 -11.68 14.45
N THR A 31 12.38 -12.23 13.51
CA THR A 31 13.60 -11.63 12.95
C THR A 31 13.43 -11.21 11.50
N ILE A 32 12.19 -11.02 11.03
CA ILE A 32 11.90 -10.72 9.62
C ILE A 32 12.60 -9.47 9.09
N MET A 33 12.89 -8.51 9.97
CA MET A 33 13.63 -7.28 9.64
C MET A 33 15.05 -7.55 9.16
N MET A 34 15.58 -8.74 9.44
CA MET A 34 16.91 -9.19 9.07
C MET A 34 16.90 -10.19 7.90
N ARG A 35 15.82 -10.25 7.11
CA ARG A 35 15.72 -11.20 5.98
C ARG A 35 16.85 -11.03 4.98
N ASP A 36 17.23 -9.79 4.73
CA ASP A 36 18.22 -9.43 3.71
C ASP A 36 19.64 -9.26 4.32
N ASP A 37 19.77 -9.39 5.65
CA ASP A 37 21.05 -9.35 6.36
C ASP A 37 21.77 -10.70 6.25
N PRO A 38 23.12 -10.73 6.35
CA PRO A 38 23.88 -11.96 6.46
C PRO A 38 23.37 -12.88 7.57
N LEU A 39 23.44 -14.20 7.33
CA LEU A 39 22.97 -15.23 8.28
C LEU A 39 23.78 -15.24 9.59
N ASP A 40 25.02 -14.76 9.55
CA ASP A 40 25.92 -14.64 10.70
C ASP A 40 25.80 -13.28 11.42
N ALA A 41 24.94 -12.37 10.95
CA ALA A 41 24.70 -11.11 11.64
C ALA A 41 23.99 -11.35 12.99
N GLU A 42 24.44 -10.66 14.02
CA GLU A 42 23.85 -10.73 15.36
C GLU A 42 22.42 -10.20 15.34
N ILE A 43 21.50 -10.91 16.02
CA ILE A 43 20.12 -10.43 16.18
C ILE A 43 20.11 -9.25 17.16
N PRO A 44 19.79 -8.02 16.73
CA PRO A 44 19.78 -6.87 17.61
C PRO A 44 18.50 -6.84 18.46
N GLU A 45 18.48 -5.93 19.41
CA GLU A 45 17.22 -5.43 19.96
C GLU A 45 16.56 -4.53 18.90
N PHE A 46 15.34 -4.84 18.48
CA PHE A 46 14.64 -4.07 17.45
C PHE A 46 14.03 -2.81 18.03
N GLU A 47 14.04 -1.73 17.25
CA GLU A 47 13.34 -0.48 17.55
C GLU A 47 12.08 -0.34 16.67
N PRO A 48 10.99 0.24 17.18
CA PRO A 48 9.78 0.43 16.39
C PRO A 48 10.02 1.47 15.28
N SER A 49 9.45 1.23 14.10
CA SER A 49 9.53 2.20 13.00
C SER A 49 8.83 3.51 13.36
N THR A 50 9.49 4.65 13.13
CA THR A 50 8.92 5.96 13.43
C THR A 50 7.82 6.38 12.47
N PHE A 51 7.61 5.65 11.37
CA PHE A 51 6.68 6.04 10.30
C PHE A 51 5.28 6.41 10.81
N TYR A 52 4.66 5.57 11.65
CA TYR A 52 3.32 5.84 12.16
C TYR A 52 3.27 6.93 13.23
N ARG A 53 4.34 7.06 14.02
CA ARG A 53 4.51 8.18 14.97
C ARG A 53 4.56 9.50 14.20
N ASP A 54 5.38 9.58 13.17
CA ASP A 54 5.58 10.80 12.39
C ASP A 54 4.30 11.15 11.61
N LYS A 55 3.56 10.13 11.12
CA LYS A 55 2.24 10.32 10.49
C LYS A 55 1.16 10.77 11.47
N LEU A 56 1.18 10.27 12.71
CA LEU A 56 0.28 10.71 13.77
C LEU A 56 0.53 12.17 14.14
N GLU A 57 1.79 12.57 14.30
CA GLU A 57 2.18 13.96 14.55
C GLU A 57 1.72 14.88 13.41
N GLN A 58 1.96 14.47 12.16
CA GLN A 58 1.52 15.20 10.99
C GLN A 58 -0.01 15.37 10.96
N ALA A 59 -0.78 14.30 11.17
CA ALA A 59 -2.25 14.36 11.18
C ALA A 59 -2.80 15.22 12.33
N THR A 60 -2.17 15.17 13.50
CA THR A 60 -2.54 16.00 14.65
C THR A 60 -2.31 17.47 14.36
N LYS A 61 -1.19 17.80 13.72
CA LYS A 61 -0.87 19.16 13.27
C LYS A 61 -1.87 19.65 12.22
N GLU A 62 -2.19 18.82 11.22
CA GLU A 62 -3.19 19.16 10.20
C GLU A 62 -4.58 19.46 10.81
N LEU A 63 -5.01 18.68 11.81
CA LEU A 63 -6.26 18.96 12.53
C LEU A 63 -6.19 20.28 13.28
N ALA A 64 -5.11 20.52 14.04
CA ALA A 64 -4.95 21.76 14.79
C ALA A 64 -4.91 23.00 13.87
N GLU A 65 -4.22 22.91 12.74
CA GLU A 65 -4.20 23.96 11.71
C GLU A 65 -5.61 24.21 11.16
N PHE A 66 -6.35 23.17 10.79
CA PHE A 66 -7.72 23.31 10.29
C PHE A 66 -8.66 23.90 11.35
N GLU A 67 -8.56 23.45 12.61
CA GLU A 67 -9.35 23.97 13.73
C GLU A 67 -9.02 25.43 14.05
N SER A 68 -7.79 25.88 13.77
CA SER A 68 -7.37 27.28 13.92
C SER A 68 -7.84 28.22 12.81
N MET A 69 -8.25 27.68 11.65
CA MET A 69 -8.75 28.48 10.53
C MET A 69 -10.08 29.16 10.87
N THR A 70 -10.29 30.37 10.36
CA THR A 70 -11.58 31.05 10.38
C THR A 70 -12.56 30.38 9.41
N SER A 71 -13.87 30.61 9.61
CA SER A 71 -14.89 30.11 8.66
C SER A 71 -14.65 30.61 7.22
N GLU A 72 -14.15 31.84 7.05
CA GLU A 72 -13.83 32.40 5.73
C GLU A 72 -12.63 31.70 5.07
N GLN A 73 -11.58 31.39 5.84
CA GLN A 73 -10.45 30.60 5.33
C GLN A 73 -10.89 29.19 4.93
N ARG A 74 -11.74 28.54 5.72
CA ARG A 74 -12.30 27.22 5.39
C ARG A 74 -13.19 27.27 4.15
N ARG A 75 -14.00 28.31 3.99
CA ARG A 75 -14.80 28.52 2.77
C ARG A 75 -13.91 28.71 1.55
N THR A 76 -12.84 29.50 1.69
CA THR A 76 -11.86 29.70 0.61
C THR A 76 -11.20 28.37 0.20
N MET A 77 -10.79 27.57 1.18
CA MET A 77 -10.26 26.22 0.95
C MET A 77 -11.28 25.30 0.26
N HIS A 78 -12.54 25.34 0.68
CA HIS A 78 -13.62 24.58 0.05
C HIS A 78 -13.84 24.98 -1.42
N GLU A 79 -13.83 26.28 -1.74
CA GLU A 79 -13.91 26.76 -3.12
C GLU A 79 -12.71 26.27 -3.96
N GLN A 80 -11.50 26.33 -3.39
CA GLN A 80 -10.28 25.88 -4.07
C GLN A 80 -10.29 24.38 -4.35
N GLU A 81 -10.62 23.55 -3.36
CA GLU A 81 -10.72 22.10 -3.52
C GLU A 81 -11.77 21.72 -4.57
N HIS A 82 -12.92 22.41 -4.59
CA HIS A 82 -13.95 22.18 -5.61
C HIS A 82 -13.47 22.58 -7.01
N ALA A 83 -12.82 23.74 -7.15
CA ALA A 83 -12.29 24.19 -8.43
C ALA A 83 -11.22 23.23 -8.98
N GLU A 84 -10.33 22.73 -8.13
CA GLU A 84 -9.31 21.74 -8.51
C GLU A 84 -9.93 20.41 -8.95
N LYS A 85 -10.97 19.93 -8.23
CA LYS A 85 -11.74 18.75 -8.61
C LYS A 85 -12.41 18.91 -9.97
N VAL A 86 -13.05 20.06 -10.21
CA VAL A 86 -13.71 20.35 -11.48
C VAL A 86 -12.69 20.37 -12.62
N ALA A 87 -11.57 21.09 -12.46
CA ALA A 87 -10.54 21.15 -13.49
C ALA A 87 -9.94 19.77 -13.82
N THR A 88 -9.71 18.95 -12.80
CA THR A 88 -9.24 17.57 -12.95
C THR A 88 -10.28 16.71 -13.66
N ALA A 89 -11.54 16.78 -13.25
CA ALA A 89 -12.63 16.04 -13.87
C ALA A 89 -12.81 16.42 -15.35
N GLU A 90 -12.77 17.71 -15.68
CA GLU A 90 -12.85 18.19 -17.07
C GLU A 90 -11.72 17.63 -17.94
N THR A 91 -10.51 17.57 -17.40
CA THR A 91 -9.35 16.97 -18.08
C THR A 91 -9.62 15.50 -18.41
N TYR A 92 -10.02 14.71 -17.42
CA TYR A 92 -10.31 13.29 -17.63
C TYR A 92 -11.51 13.05 -18.55
N ILE A 93 -12.58 13.85 -18.44
CA ILE A 93 -13.73 13.76 -19.34
C ILE A 93 -13.30 14.04 -20.77
N SER A 94 -12.45 15.05 -20.99
CA SER A 94 -11.89 15.36 -22.31
C SER A 94 -11.07 14.19 -22.85
N GLU A 95 -10.14 13.64 -22.07
CA GLU A 95 -9.31 12.50 -22.47
C GLU A 95 -10.16 11.26 -22.85
N ARG A 96 -11.21 10.99 -22.07
CA ARG A 96 -12.12 9.86 -22.30
C ARG A 96 -12.97 10.07 -23.55
N ASN A 97 -13.41 11.29 -23.81
CA ASN A 97 -14.12 11.64 -25.03
C ASN A 97 -13.23 11.49 -26.27
N GLU A 98 -11.96 11.92 -26.19
CA GLU A 98 -11.01 11.70 -27.28
C GLU A 98 -10.72 10.22 -27.50
N GLN A 99 -10.58 9.44 -26.42
CA GLN A 99 -10.38 8.00 -26.50
C GLN A 99 -11.58 7.31 -27.17
N ARG A 100 -12.80 7.69 -26.79
CA ARG A 100 -14.04 7.23 -27.42
C ARG A 100 -14.04 7.51 -28.92
N GLN A 101 -13.74 8.74 -29.33
CA GLN A 101 -13.67 9.12 -30.74
C GLN A 101 -12.67 8.25 -31.52
N ARG A 102 -11.50 7.96 -30.93
CA ARG A 102 -10.49 7.08 -31.55
C ARG A 102 -11.00 5.64 -31.70
N TYR A 103 -11.66 5.10 -30.68
CA TYR A 103 -12.24 3.76 -30.75
C TYR A 103 -13.39 3.66 -31.73
N GLU A 104 -14.33 4.61 -31.71
CA GLU A 104 -15.45 4.66 -32.66
C GLU A 104 -14.96 4.77 -34.10
N ALA A 105 -13.95 5.62 -34.36
CA ALA A 105 -13.35 5.73 -35.69
C ALA A 105 -12.67 4.44 -36.16
N MET A 106 -12.10 3.64 -35.26
CA MET A 106 -11.53 2.34 -35.60
C MET A 106 -12.61 1.26 -35.73
N LEU A 107 -13.66 1.33 -34.92
CA LEU A 107 -14.79 0.41 -34.93
C LEU A 107 -15.51 0.47 -36.27
N GLU A 108 -15.71 1.66 -36.82
CA GLU A 108 -16.24 1.85 -38.17
C GLU A 108 -15.38 1.13 -39.23
N LYS A 109 -14.04 1.23 -39.14
CA LYS A 109 -13.13 0.52 -40.05
C LYS A 109 -13.17 -1.00 -39.84
N ALA A 110 -13.25 -1.46 -38.60
CA ALA A 110 -13.35 -2.88 -38.27
C ALA A 110 -14.67 -3.48 -38.77
N LYS A 111 -15.78 -2.74 -38.68
CA LYS A 111 -17.09 -3.14 -39.22
C LYS A 111 -17.11 -3.16 -40.75
N ALA A 112 -16.34 -2.29 -41.40
CA ALA A 112 -16.18 -2.28 -42.86
C ALA A 112 -15.17 -3.32 -43.39
N PHE A 113 -14.41 -3.98 -42.52
CA PHE A 113 -13.41 -4.96 -42.94
C PHE A 113 -14.09 -6.20 -43.53
N THR A 114 -13.76 -6.50 -44.79
CA THR A 114 -14.19 -7.75 -45.45
C THR A 114 -13.09 -8.81 -45.27
N PRO A 115 -13.35 -9.91 -44.54
CA PRO A 115 -12.37 -10.97 -44.36
C PRO A 115 -11.91 -11.56 -45.70
N PRO A 116 -10.60 -11.78 -45.92
CA PRO A 116 -10.11 -12.32 -47.19
C PRO A 116 -10.43 -13.81 -47.37
N THR A 117 -10.61 -14.55 -46.27
CA THR A 117 -11.02 -15.97 -46.29
C THR A 117 -11.93 -16.25 -45.08
N ALA A 118 -12.64 -17.39 -45.11
CA ALA A 118 -13.51 -17.82 -44.00
C ALA A 118 -12.76 -17.98 -42.66
N GLU A 119 -11.47 -18.35 -42.69
CA GLU A 119 -10.63 -18.46 -41.49
C GLU A 119 -10.44 -17.11 -40.77
N HIS A 120 -10.62 -15.99 -41.49
CA HIS A 120 -10.46 -14.64 -40.95
C HIS A 120 -11.77 -14.03 -40.43
N GLU A 121 -12.92 -14.70 -40.56
CA GLU A 121 -14.20 -14.21 -40.03
C GLU A 121 -14.15 -14.05 -38.51
N GLY A 122 -13.50 -15.00 -37.82
CA GLY A 122 -13.29 -14.93 -36.37
C GLY A 122 -12.45 -13.71 -35.96
N LEU A 123 -11.42 -13.37 -36.73
CA LEU A 123 -10.61 -12.17 -36.51
C LEU A 123 -11.45 -10.90 -36.68
N ALA A 124 -12.27 -10.82 -37.73
CA ALA A 124 -13.13 -9.66 -37.97
C ALA A 124 -14.12 -9.42 -36.84
N LYS A 125 -14.78 -10.49 -36.38
CA LYS A 125 -15.69 -10.43 -35.23
C LYS A 125 -14.96 -10.00 -33.96
N PHE A 126 -13.80 -10.61 -33.70
CA PHE A 126 -13.01 -10.31 -32.52
C PHE A 126 -12.56 -8.83 -32.48
N MET A 127 -12.11 -8.26 -33.61
CA MET A 127 -11.74 -6.84 -33.67
C MET A 127 -12.88 -5.91 -33.24
N VAL A 128 -14.10 -6.19 -33.71
CA VAL A 128 -15.31 -5.44 -33.34
C VAL A 128 -15.62 -5.61 -31.85
N GLU A 129 -15.64 -6.86 -31.37
CA GLU A 129 -15.93 -7.19 -29.97
C GLU A 129 -14.95 -6.50 -29.00
N GLN A 130 -13.65 -6.46 -29.33
CA GLN A 130 -12.65 -5.79 -28.49
C GLN A 130 -12.88 -4.27 -28.41
N LEU A 131 -13.20 -3.63 -29.54
CA LEU A 131 -13.44 -2.18 -29.56
C LEU A 131 -14.73 -1.79 -28.84
N GLU A 132 -15.80 -2.59 -28.96
CA GLU A 132 -17.05 -2.34 -28.24
C GLU A 132 -16.85 -2.49 -26.73
N GLN A 133 -16.14 -3.52 -26.28
CA GLN A 133 -15.79 -3.70 -24.85
C GLN A 133 -14.91 -2.55 -24.32
N SER A 134 -13.89 -2.13 -25.07
CA SER A 134 -13.07 -0.98 -24.68
C SER A 134 -13.89 0.31 -24.58
N ILE A 135 -14.82 0.56 -25.49
CA ILE A 135 -15.70 1.75 -25.40
C ILE A 135 -16.55 1.70 -24.12
N GLU A 136 -17.08 0.53 -23.77
CA GLU A 136 -17.89 0.36 -22.57
C GLU A 136 -17.08 0.60 -21.29
N HIS A 137 -15.89 -0.01 -21.19
CA HIS A 137 -15.10 0.02 -19.96
C HIS A 137 -14.22 1.26 -19.82
N ASP A 138 -13.66 1.75 -20.93
CA ASP A 138 -12.65 2.82 -20.91
C ASP A 138 -13.24 4.20 -21.16
N CYS A 139 -14.48 4.34 -21.63
CA CYS A 139 -15.00 5.66 -22.04
C CYS A 139 -16.16 6.16 -21.17
N GLY A 140 -16.34 5.60 -19.98
CA GLY A 140 -17.28 6.12 -18.97
C GLY A 140 -16.77 7.41 -18.32
N SER A 141 -17.66 8.38 -18.12
CA SER A 141 -17.35 9.69 -17.51
C SER A 141 -18.14 9.97 -16.23
N ASP A 142 -19.08 9.11 -15.84
CA ASP A 142 -20.03 9.35 -14.74
C ASP A 142 -19.35 9.67 -13.40
N TYR A 143 -18.25 8.97 -13.09
CA TYR A 143 -17.47 9.24 -11.88
C TYR A 143 -16.96 10.69 -11.83
N TRP A 144 -16.40 11.18 -12.94
CA TRP A 144 -15.84 12.52 -13.03
C TRP A 144 -16.91 13.60 -13.12
N GLU A 145 -18.05 13.32 -13.76
CA GLU A 145 -19.19 14.22 -13.74
C GLU A 145 -19.77 14.38 -12.33
N ASN A 146 -19.77 13.30 -11.53
CA ASN A 146 -20.17 13.37 -10.13
C ASN A 146 -19.18 14.15 -9.26
N GLU A 147 -17.86 14.05 -9.51
CA GLU A 147 -16.85 14.85 -8.78
C GLU A 147 -16.99 16.36 -8.98
N LYS A 148 -17.66 16.80 -10.05
CA LYS A 148 -17.98 18.22 -10.27
C LYS A 148 -19.11 18.72 -9.39
N VAL A 149 -19.91 17.82 -8.81
CA VAL A 149 -21.00 18.19 -7.89
C VAL A 149 -20.39 18.73 -6.60
N LYS A 150 -20.72 19.97 -6.29
CA LYS A 150 -20.19 20.64 -5.11
C LYS A 150 -20.94 20.21 -3.85
N THR A 151 -20.22 19.65 -2.90
CA THR A 151 -20.75 19.38 -1.56
C THR A 151 -21.11 20.70 -0.86
N PRO A 152 -22.24 20.78 -0.13
CA PRO A 152 -22.54 21.93 0.70
C PRO A 152 -21.43 22.18 1.74
N PHE A 153 -21.10 23.45 2.01
CA PHE A 153 -19.98 23.81 2.88
C PHE A 153 -20.04 23.15 4.27
N ASP A 154 -21.21 23.17 4.92
CA ASP A 154 -21.37 22.62 6.27
C ASP A 154 -21.14 21.10 6.30
N GLU A 155 -21.51 20.41 5.22
CA GLU A 155 -21.28 18.98 5.06
C GLU A 155 -19.80 18.68 4.76
N TRP A 156 -19.18 19.44 3.86
CA TRP A 156 -17.74 19.35 3.57
C TRP A 156 -16.91 19.58 4.84
N GLU A 157 -17.24 20.60 5.63
CA GLU A 157 -16.50 20.94 6.85
C GLU A 157 -16.61 19.81 7.89
N LYS A 158 -17.81 19.24 8.06
CA LYS A 158 -18.04 18.08 8.92
C LYS A 158 -17.22 16.87 8.45
N GLN A 159 -17.29 16.52 7.17
CA GLN A 159 -16.55 15.40 6.59
C GLN A 159 -15.04 15.59 6.72
N ARG A 160 -14.54 16.82 6.56
CA ARG A 160 -13.12 17.14 6.72
C ARG A 160 -12.64 16.92 8.14
N LEU A 161 -13.39 17.38 9.14
CA LEU A 161 -13.08 17.17 10.56
C LEU A 161 -13.11 15.69 10.93
N GLU A 162 -14.12 14.96 10.46
CA GLU A 162 -14.25 13.51 10.70
C GLU A 162 -13.06 12.75 10.09
N SER A 163 -12.73 13.02 8.84
CA SER A 163 -11.58 12.41 8.14
C SER A 163 -10.24 12.66 8.86
N LEU A 164 -10.02 13.88 9.36
CA LEU A 164 -8.81 14.22 10.12
C LEU A 164 -8.74 13.46 11.45
N ARG A 165 -9.88 13.33 12.16
CA ARG A 165 -9.96 12.57 13.42
C ARG A 165 -9.76 11.08 13.20
N ASP A 166 -10.36 10.52 12.16
CA ASP A 166 -10.19 9.12 11.78
C ASP A 166 -8.73 8.82 11.40
N LYS A 167 -8.07 9.76 10.70
CA LYS A 167 -6.65 9.67 10.36
C LYS A 167 -5.77 9.62 11.61
N ILE A 168 -6.05 10.46 12.61
CA ILE A 168 -5.36 10.42 13.91
C ILE A 168 -5.61 9.09 14.62
N GLY A 169 -6.86 8.66 14.74
CA GLY A 169 -7.21 7.40 15.41
C GLY A 169 -6.53 6.18 14.77
N ARG A 170 -6.56 6.10 13.44
CA ARG A 170 -5.87 5.06 12.67
C ARG A 170 -4.37 5.05 12.92
N TYR A 171 -3.69 6.21 12.83
CA TYR A 171 -2.24 6.25 13.04
C TYR A 171 -1.83 6.01 14.48
N ALA A 172 -2.65 6.42 15.46
CA ALA A 172 -2.43 6.08 16.85
C ALA A 172 -2.51 4.56 17.08
N GLY A 173 -3.52 3.90 16.49
CA GLY A 173 -3.66 2.44 16.52
C GLY A 173 -2.48 1.73 15.87
N GLU A 174 -2.06 2.17 14.68
CA GLU A 174 -0.90 1.58 13.97
C GLU A 174 0.42 1.79 14.71
N TRP A 175 0.61 2.96 15.34
CA TRP A 175 1.78 3.23 16.16
C TRP A 175 1.84 2.34 17.41
N GLN A 176 0.70 2.12 18.07
CA GLN A 176 0.61 1.18 19.18
C GLN A 176 0.86 -0.26 18.71
N GLY A 177 0.29 -0.64 17.56
CA GLY A 177 0.53 -1.93 16.92
C GLY A 177 2.00 -2.16 16.62
N GLU A 178 2.70 -1.14 16.13
CA GLU A 178 4.13 -1.23 15.83
C GLU A 178 4.98 -1.43 17.10
N GLN A 179 4.72 -0.65 18.15
CA GLN A 179 5.37 -0.85 19.45
C GLN A 179 5.13 -2.27 19.98
N THR A 180 3.88 -2.73 19.94
CA THR A 180 3.51 -4.08 20.42
C THR A 180 4.21 -5.17 19.64
N ARG A 181 4.28 -5.05 18.30
CA ARG A 181 5.00 -6.01 17.45
C ARG A 181 6.49 -6.02 17.76
N THR A 182 7.12 -4.85 17.88
CA THR A 182 8.55 -4.75 18.20
C THR A 182 8.86 -5.33 19.58
N GLU A 183 8.09 -4.98 20.61
CA GLU A 183 8.24 -5.57 21.95
C GLU A 183 8.05 -7.09 21.92
N GLY A 184 7.09 -7.59 21.13
CA GLY A 184 6.86 -9.02 20.94
C GLY A 184 8.06 -9.74 20.30
N ARG A 185 8.66 -9.14 19.26
CA ARG A 185 9.88 -9.67 18.62
C ARG A 185 11.04 -9.72 19.61
N ASN A 186 11.26 -8.63 20.33
CA ASN A 186 12.35 -8.54 21.30
C ASN A 186 12.15 -9.52 22.46
N ARG A 187 10.92 -9.66 22.97
CA ARG A 187 10.59 -10.65 24.00
C ARG A 187 10.91 -12.06 23.52
N TRP A 188 10.47 -12.42 22.32
CA TRP A 188 10.74 -13.73 21.72
C TRP A 188 12.23 -14.03 21.62
N VAL A 189 13.04 -13.06 21.15
CA VAL A 189 14.50 -13.21 21.05
C VAL A 189 15.15 -13.37 22.43
N ARG A 190 14.74 -12.57 23.43
CA ARG A 190 15.27 -12.65 24.79
C ARG A 190 14.91 -13.95 25.48
N GLU A 191 13.68 -14.42 25.34
CA GLU A 191 13.23 -15.71 25.88
C GLU A 191 14.05 -16.86 25.28
N LEU A 192 14.26 -16.85 23.96
CA LEU A 192 15.12 -17.84 23.31
C LEU A 192 16.54 -17.81 23.86
N ARG A 193 17.17 -16.63 23.94
CA ARG A 193 18.54 -16.48 24.49
C ARG A 193 18.65 -17.02 25.91
N LYS A 194 17.68 -16.67 26.76
CA LYS A 194 17.65 -17.13 28.16
C LYS A 194 17.55 -18.66 28.27
N GLU A 195 16.69 -19.30 27.48
CA GLU A 195 16.56 -20.76 27.50
C GLU A 195 17.85 -21.45 27.05
N LEU A 196 18.54 -20.90 26.04
CA LEU A 196 19.82 -21.43 25.55
C LEU A 196 20.96 -21.29 26.59
N GLU A 197 21.02 -20.16 27.31
CA GLU A 197 21.97 -19.95 28.42
C GLU A 197 21.69 -20.89 29.61
N THR A 198 20.41 -21.15 29.90
CA THR A 198 19.99 -22.02 31.03
C THR A 198 20.18 -23.50 30.70
N GLY A 199 20.05 -23.89 29.44
CA GLY A 199 20.31 -25.25 28.96
C GLY A 199 21.78 -25.65 29.06
N GLU A 200 22.70 -24.72 28.79
CA GLU A 200 24.15 -24.92 28.92
C GLU A 200 24.59 -25.17 30.38
N THR A 201 23.89 -24.57 31.34
CA THR A 201 24.21 -24.71 32.77
C THR A 201 23.75 -26.04 33.39
N LEU A 202 22.87 -26.78 32.72
CA LEU A 202 22.37 -28.07 33.18
C LEU A 202 23.10 -29.28 32.56
N SER A 203 24.01 -29.05 31.62
CA SER A 203 24.78 -30.08 30.90
C SER A 203 26.22 -30.31 31.42
N VAL A 204 26.56 -29.82 32.62
CA VAL A 204 27.87 -30.03 33.28
C VAL A 204 27.86 -31.22 34.22
#